data_AF-A0A1J3CCU3-F1
#
_entry.id   AF-A0A1J3CCU3-F1
#
_cell.length_a   1.000
_cell.length_b   1.000
_cell.length_c   1.000
_cell.angle_alpha   90.00
_cell.angle_beta   90.00
_cell.angle_gamma   90.00
#
_symmetry.space_group_name_H-M   'P 1'
#
loop_
_entity.id
_entity.type
_entity.pdbx_description
1 polymer ?
#
loop_
_entity_poly.entity_id
_entity_poly.type
_entity_poly.pdbx_seq_one_letter_code
_entity_poly.pdbx_strand_id
1 'polypeptide(L)'
;QTSGDDNPVFVIQEMCDEEAPGSVFKLIFASTSSLSWSTISGSLDSASICCKKIQIFEKKGLTLGVVHLLVESGQEKDFKTTVENALKSAVRKPKSTSVKLPFGLCGCQEQNAGLGEMGDVDEEPIDQCYRQELENQ
;
A
#
# COMPACT_ATOMS: atom_id res chain seq x y z
N GLN A 1 -19.96 23.15 3.43
CA GLN A 1 -18.61 23.67 3.15
C GLN A 1 -17.65 22.52 3.46
N THR A 2 -17.34 21.70 2.45
CA THR A 2 -16.38 20.58 2.56
C THR A 2 -15.05 21.11 2.08
N SER A 3 -14.15 21.45 3.00
CA SER A 3 -12.74 21.38 2.66
C SER A 3 -12.45 19.93 2.26
N GLY A 4 -11.87 19.73 1.07
CA GLY A 4 -11.43 18.43 0.57
C GLY A 4 -10.33 17.87 1.45
N ASP A 5 -10.70 17.36 2.61
CA ASP A 5 -9.82 16.74 3.55
C ASP A 5 -9.71 15.27 3.14
N ASP A 6 -8.68 14.95 2.36
CA ASP A 6 -8.35 13.60 1.85
C ASP A 6 -7.97 12.63 3.00
N ASN A 7 -8.17 13.05 4.25
CA ASN A 7 -7.83 12.26 5.42
C ASN A 7 -8.67 10.97 5.47
N PRO A 8 -8.02 9.84 5.72
CA PRO A 8 -8.70 8.55 5.83
C PRO A 8 -9.59 8.52 7.07
N VAL A 9 -10.75 7.89 6.94
CA VAL A 9 -11.65 7.59 8.07
C VAL A 9 -11.32 6.19 8.58
N PHE A 10 -11.27 5.99 9.89
CA PHE A 10 -10.94 4.69 10.45
C PHE A 10 -11.66 4.38 11.76
N VAL A 11 -11.74 3.08 12.06
CA VAL A 11 -12.29 2.50 13.29
C VAL A 11 -11.31 1.45 13.80
N ILE A 12 -11.12 1.41 15.11
CA ILE A 12 -10.31 0.40 15.80
C ILE A 12 -11.26 -0.38 16.70
N GLN A 13 -11.23 -1.71 16.58
CA GLN A 13 -11.97 -2.63 17.44
C GLN A 13 -10.99 -3.54 18.16
N GLU A 14 -11.06 -3.58 19.48
CA GLU A 14 -10.32 -4.57 20.27
C GLU A 14 -11.00 -5.94 20.14
N MET A 15 -10.20 -6.99 20.01
CA MET A 15 -10.63 -8.37 19.89
C MET A 15 -10.10 -9.15 21.09
N CYS A 16 -10.96 -9.95 21.73
CA CYS A 16 -10.51 -10.91 22.74
C CYS A 16 -9.83 -12.09 22.04
N ASP A 17 -8.56 -12.28 22.34
CA ASP A 17 -7.76 -13.44 21.94
C ASP A 17 -6.88 -13.84 23.13
N GLU A 18 -7.34 -14.81 23.91
CA GLU A 18 -6.69 -15.21 25.16
C GLU A 18 -5.35 -15.93 24.95
N GLU A 19 -5.05 -16.35 23.73
CA GLU A 19 -3.81 -17.03 23.37
C GLU A 19 -2.73 -16.06 22.86
N ALA A 20 -3.11 -14.81 22.57
CA ALA A 20 -2.20 -13.82 22.05
C ALA A 20 -1.27 -13.27 23.16
N PRO A 21 0.03 -13.04 22.88
CA PRO A 21 0.97 -12.47 23.85
C PRO A 21 0.75 -10.95 24.11
N GLY A 22 -0.35 -10.39 23.63
CA GLY A 22 -0.68 -8.97 23.68
C GLY A 22 -2.10 -8.73 23.15
N SER A 23 -2.48 -7.46 23.02
CA SER A 23 -3.84 -7.07 22.65
C SER A 23 -4.02 -7.10 21.12
N VAL A 24 -5.05 -7.79 20.65
CA VAL A 24 -5.37 -7.88 19.22
C VAL A 24 -6.39 -6.81 18.86
N PHE A 25 -6.07 -6.01 17.84
CA PHE A 25 -6.93 -4.96 17.32
C PHE A 25 -7.26 -5.19 15.85
N LYS A 26 -8.50 -4.96 15.47
CA LYS A 26 -8.96 -4.85 14.09
C LYS A 26 -9.07 -3.38 13.71
N LEU A 27 -8.16 -2.94 12.86
CA LEU A 27 -8.21 -1.65 12.18
C LEU A 27 -9.04 -1.78 10.91
N ILE A 28 -10.05 -0.93 10.75
CA ILE A 28 -10.81 -0.77 9.52
C ILE A 28 -10.65 0.68 9.07
N PHE A 29 -10.23 0.91 7.83
CA PHE A 29 -10.05 2.27 7.31
C PHE A 29 -10.60 2.42 5.90
N ALA A 30 -11.00 3.63 5.54
CA ALA A 30 -11.41 4.01 4.19
C ALA A 30 -10.77 5.35 3.79
N SER A 31 -10.42 5.49 2.51
CA SER A 31 -9.81 6.71 1.96
C SER A 31 -10.28 6.99 0.53
N THR A 32 -10.27 8.26 0.16
CA THR A 32 -10.43 8.74 -1.24
C THR A 32 -9.13 8.76 -2.03
N SER A 33 -8.04 8.31 -1.42
CA SER A 33 -6.74 8.08 -2.03
C SER A 33 -6.42 6.59 -2.12
N SER A 34 -5.54 6.22 -3.07
CA SER A 34 -4.92 4.89 -3.08
C SER A 34 -4.07 4.73 -1.83
N LEU A 35 -4.29 3.67 -1.06
CA LEU A 35 -3.53 3.38 0.15
C LEU A 35 -3.16 1.91 0.17
N SER A 36 -1.86 1.64 -0.01
CA SER A 36 -1.32 0.30 0.14
C SER A 36 -0.87 0.02 1.58
N TRP A 37 -0.81 -1.25 1.96
CA TRP A 37 -0.24 -1.63 3.25
C TRP A 37 1.22 -1.22 3.38
N SER A 38 2.00 -1.32 2.30
CA SER A 38 3.40 -0.88 2.28
C SER A 38 3.58 0.58 2.68
N THR A 39 2.67 1.45 2.25
CA THR A 39 2.72 2.87 2.61
C THR A 39 2.36 3.09 4.08
N ILE A 40 1.39 2.34 4.60
CA ILE A 40 0.92 2.45 6.00
C ILE A 40 1.94 1.83 6.96
N SER A 41 2.47 0.66 6.62
CA SER A 41 3.33 -0.15 7.50
C SER A 41 4.62 0.55 7.84
N GLY A 42 5.20 1.33 6.92
CA GLY A 42 6.42 2.09 7.19
C GLY A 42 6.27 3.13 8.31
N SER A 43 5.05 3.61 8.57
CA SER A 43 4.76 4.51 9.69
C SER A 43 4.25 3.78 10.94
N LEU A 44 3.91 2.49 10.82
CA LEU A 44 3.41 1.64 11.90
C LEU A 44 4.49 0.70 12.45
N ASP A 45 5.65 0.63 11.80
CA ASP A 45 6.79 -0.23 12.15
C ASP A 45 7.47 0.25 13.45
N SER A 46 6.79 0.08 14.57
CA SER A 46 7.35 0.11 15.91
C SER A 46 7.51 -1.32 16.41
N ALA A 47 8.54 -1.59 17.21
CA ALA A 47 8.78 -2.92 17.79
C ALA A 47 7.59 -3.50 18.58
N SER A 48 6.63 -2.63 18.96
CA SER A 48 5.43 -2.93 19.73
C SER A 48 4.18 -3.27 18.91
N ILE A 49 4.19 -3.13 17.58
CA ILE A 49 3.02 -3.40 16.72
C ILE A 49 3.40 -4.38 15.63
N CYS A 50 2.74 -5.54 15.61
CA CYS A 50 2.93 -6.52 14.55
C CYS A 50 1.63 -6.75 13.78
N CYS A 51 1.76 -6.97 12.46
CA CYS A 51 0.62 -7.23 11.60
C CYS A 51 0.38 -8.73 11.45
N LYS A 52 -0.86 -9.18 11.65
CA LYS A 52 -1.25 -10.59 11.53
C LYS A 52 -1.95 -10.89 10.21
N LYS A 53 -2.82 -9.98 9.77
CA LYS A 53 -3.64 -10.16 8.56
C LYS A 53 -3.97 -8.82 7.94
N ILE A 54 -3.93 -8.75 6.62
CA ILE A 54 -4.20 -7.54 5.84
C ILE A 54 -5.17 -7.90 4.72
N GLN A 55 -6.19 -7.08 4.54
CA GLN A 55 -7.10 -7.13 3.41
C GLN A 55 -7.34 -5.70 2.95
N ILE A 56 -6.84 -5.34 1.77
CA ILE A 56 -7.03 -4.01 1.19
C ILE A 56 -7.75 -4.18 -0.15
N PHE A 57 -8.76 -3.35 -0.34
CA PHE A 57 -9.61 -3.31 -1.52
C PHE A 57 -9.56 -1.92 -2.11
N GLU A 58 -9.25 -1.82 -3.40
CA GLU A 58 -9.26 -0.56 -4.13
C GLU A 58 -10.29 -0.61 -5.26
N LYS A 59 -11.07 0.45 -5.40
CA LYS A 59 -12.06 0.59 -6.47
C LYS A 59 -12.31 2.05 -6.81
N LYS A 60 -12.04 2.43 -8.06
CA LYS A 60 -12.30 3.79 -8.57
C LYS A 60 -11.66 4.90 -7.72
N GLY A 61 -10.43 4.69 -7.26
CA GLY A 61 -9.72 5.65 -6.39
C GLY A 61 -10.20 5.67 -4.94
N LEU A 62 -11.10 4.77 -4.55
CA LEU A 62 -11.46 4.54 -3.15
C LEU A 62 -10.70 3.34 -2.61
N THR A 63 -10.19 3.46 -1.40
CA THR A 63 -9.54 2.35 -0.68
C THR A 63 -10.36 2.00 0.55
N LEU A 64 -10.53 0.70 0.80
CA LEU A 64 -11.05 0.13 2.05
C LEU A 64 -10.06 -0.93 2.54
N GLY A 65 -9.58 -0.80 3.77
CA GLY A 65 -8.66 -1.74 4.39
C GLY A 65 -9.20 -2.32 5.69
N VAL A 66 -8.90 -3.60 5.92
CA VAL A 66 -9.11 -4.31 7.19
C VAL A 66 -7.80 -4.97 7.57
N VAL A 67 -7.28 -4.63 8.76
CA VAL A 67 -5.98 -5.10 9.25
C VAL A 67 -6.12 -5.61 10.67
N HIS A 68 -5.60 -6.80 10.95
CA HIS A 68 -5.43 -7.30 12.31
C HIS A 68 -4.02 -7.00 12.79
N LEU A 69 -3.94 -6.27 13.89
CA LEU A 69 -2.74 -5.79 14.53
C LEU A 69 -2.65 -6.44 15.91
N LEU A 70 -1.48 -6.95 16.27
CA LEU A 70 -1.18 -7.39 17.62
C LEU A 70 -0.24 -6.36 18.22
N VAL A 71 -0.66 -5.77 19.34
CA VAL A 71 0.05 -4.73 20.07
C VAL A 71 0.59 -5.33 21.35
N GLU A 72 1.85 -5.07 21.64
CA GLU A 72 2.48 -5.49 22.89
C GLU A 72 1.77 -4.87 24.10
N SER A 73 1.60 -5.65 25.16
CA SER A 73 0.95 -5.20 26.40
C SER A 73 1.59 -3.92 26.95
N GLY A 74 0.77 -2.94 27.31
CA GLY A 74 1.21 -1.65 27.86
C GLY A 74 1.52 -0.57 26.82
N GLN A 75 1.42 -0.87 25.52
CA GLN A 75 1.63 0.08 24.41
C GLN A 75 0.30 0.58 23.79
N GLU A 76 -0.84 0.20 24.37
CA GLU A 76 -2.17 0.49 23.84
C GLU A 76 -2.52 1.99 23.91
N LYS A 77 -1.95 2.71 24.89
CA LYS A 77 -2.20 4.15 25.11
C LYS A 77 -1.85 5.01 23.90
N ASP A 78 -0.76 4.66 23.20
CA ASP A 78 -0.23 5.44 22.07
C ASP A 78 -0.66 4.84 20.72
N PHE A 79 -1.10 3.58 20.71
CA PHE A 79 -1.49 2.82 19.53
C PHE A 79 -2.46 3.57 18.61
N LYS A 80 -3.55 4.11 19.17
CA LYS A 80 -4.56 4.84 18.37
C LYS A 80 -3.95 6.04 17.65
N THR A 81 -3.14 6.82 18.35
CA THR A 81 -2.46 8.00 17.80
C THR A 81 -1.46 7.58 16.72
N THR A 82 -0.71 6.49 16.93
CA THR A 82 0.23 5.95 15.94
C THR A 82 -0.50 5.51 14.66
N VAL A 83 -1.62 4.78 14.78
CA VAL A 83 -2.44 4.37 13.63
C VAL A 83 -2.98 5.59 12.87
N GLU A 84 -3.52 6.57 13.59
CA GLU A 84 -4.03 7.80 12.99
C GLU A 84 -2.94 8.55 12.21
N ASN A 85 -1.76 8.70 12.80
CA ASN A 85 -0.63 9.34 12.16
C ASN A 85 -0.12 8.56 10.94
N ALA A 86 -0.08 7.23 11.01
CA ALA A 86 0.32 6.37 9.90
C ALA A 86 -0.65 6.44 8.73
N LEU A 87 -1.96 6.48 8.99
CA LEU A 87 -2.96 6.63 7.95
C LEU A 87 -2.88 8.03 7.32
N LYS A 88 -2.73 9.09 8.13
CA LYS A 88 -2.57 10.47 7.63
C LYS A 88 -1.27 10.68 6.86
N SER A 89 -0.17 10.04 7.25
CA SER A 89 1.11 10.12 6.54
C SER A 89 1.03 9.42 5.19
N ALA A 90 0.30 8.29 5.11
CA ALA A 90 0.19 7.50 3.90
C ALA A 90 -0.56 8.21 2.75
N VAL A 91 -1.46 9.15 3.06
CA VAL A 91 -2.14 9.98 2.05
C VAL A 91 -1.26 11.12 1.54
N ARG A 92 -0.14 11.43 2.21
CA ARG A 92 0.73 12.53 1.76
C ARG A 92 1.41 12.15 0.45
N LYS A 93 1.07 12.88 -0.61
CA LYS A 93 1.72 12.72 -1.92
C LYS A 93 3.24 12.87 -1.78
N PRO A 94 4.04 11.92 -2.28
CA PRO A 94 5.49 12.04 -2.25
C PRO A 94 5.90 13.32 -2.98
N LYS A 95 6.72 14.16 -2.32
CA LYS A 95 7.37 15.29 -2.99
C LYS A 95 8.30 14.71 -4.04
N SER A 96 8.11 15.08 -5.29
CA SER A 96 8.91 14.64 -6.44
C SER A 96 10.36 15.11 -6.30
N THR A 97 11.15 14.44 -5.49
CA THR A 97 12.60 14.58 -5.44
C THR A 97 13.18 13.48 -6.32
N SER A 98 13.39 13.79 -7.59
CA SER A 98 14.11 12.92 -8.52
C SER A 98 15.57 12.83 -8.08
N VAL A 99 15.89 11.82 -7.28
CA VAL A 99 17.28 11.47 -6.97
C VAL A 99 17.60 10.16 -7.69
N LYS A 100 18.40 10.25 -8.77
CA LYS A 100 19.00 9.09 -9.44
C LYS A 100 20.10 8.54 -8.53
N LEU A 101 19.76 7.57 -7.68
CA LEU A 101 20.77 6.87 -6.88
C LEU A 101 21.48 5.82 -7.76
N PRO A 102 22.82 5.71 -7.71
CA PRO A 102 23.60 4.86 -8.61
C PRO A 102 23.57 3.36 -8.28
N PHE A 103 22.62 2.89 -7.47
CA PHE A 103 22.47 1.47 -7.11
C PHE A 103 21.05 1.01 -7.40
N GLY A 104 20.94 -0.12 -8.13
CA GLY A 104 19.68 -0.76 -8.53
C GLY A 104 18.98 -1.44 -7.36
N LEU A 105 18.50 -0.63 -6.41
CA LEU A 105 17.68 -1.11 -5.31
C LEU A 105 16.24 -1.21 -5.80
N CYS A 106 15.73 -2.44 -5.81
CA CYS A 106 14.33 -2.78 -6.02
C CYS A 106 13.45 -1.89 -5.13
N GLY A 107 12.82 -0.88 -5.73
CA GLY A 107 11.84 -0.01 -5.08
C GLY A 107 10.60 0.05 -5.94
N CYS A 108 9.44 -0.29 -5.37
CA CYS A 108 8.16 -0.10 -6.02
C CYS A 108 7.97 1.39 -6.31
N GLN A 109 8.15 1.78 -7.57
CA GLN A 109 7.80 3.10 -8.07
C GLN A 109 6.28 3.12 -8.31
N GLU A 110 5.50 3.65 -7.37
CA GLU A 110 4.08 3.92 -7.61
C GLU A 110 3.98 5.00 -8.69
N GLN A 111 3.24 4.70 -9.77
CA GLN A 111 3.31 5.45 -11.02
C GLN A 111 2.66 6.84 -10.96
N ASN A 112 3.40 7.75 -11.59
CA ASN A 112 3.06 9.07 -12.06
C ASN A 112 1.71 9.15 -12.79
N ALA A 113 0.81 10.02 -12.32
CA ALA A 113 -0.27 10.54 -13.13
C ALA A 113 0.31 11.56 -14.14
N GLY A 114 0.67 11.10 -15.33
CA GLY A 114 1.02 11.98 -16.44
C GLY A 114 2.01 11.35 -17.42
N LEU A 115 1.53 10.51 -18.33
CA LEU A 115 2.25 10.23 -19.57
C LEU A 115 1.84 11.29 -20.60
N GLY A 116 2.62 12.37 -20.63
CA GLY A 116 2.76 13.18 -21.82
C GLY A 116 3.74 12.51 -22.78
N GLU A 117 3.30 12.35 -24.02
CA GLU A 117 4.00 12.05 -25.27
C GLU A 117 4.76 10.72 -25.44
N MET A 118 4.18 9.92 -26.34
CA MET A 118 4.81 8.88 -27.13
C MET A 118 6.07 9.42 -27.83
N GLY A 119 7.22 8.83 -27.51
CA GLY A 119 8.43 8.91 -28.33
C GLY A 119 8.53 7.63 -29.17
N ASP A 120 8.36 7.81 -30.48
CA ASP A 120 8.56 6.86 -31.56
C ASP A 120 9.94 6.16 -31.47
N VAL A 121 9.97 4.83 -31.49
CA VAL A 121 11.20 4.05 -31.69
C VAL A 121 10.89 2.94 -32.68
N ASP A 122 11.46 3.12 -33.87
CA ASP A 122 11.57 2.23 -35.04
C ASP A 122 11.42 0.72 -34.73
N GLU A 123 10.50 0.09 -35.45
CA GLU A 123 10.22 -1.34 -35.48
C GLU A 123 11.16 -2.02 -36.50
N GLU A 124 12.18 -2.76 -36.05
CA GLU A 124 12.90 -3.72 -36.90
C GLU A 124 12.36 -5.15 -36.68
N PRO A 125 11.96 -5.88 -37.74
CA PRO A 125 11.33 -7.20 -37.61
C PRO A 125 12.37 -8.31 -37.42
N ILE A 126 12.33 -8.99 -36.28
CA ILE A 126 13.07 -10.25 -36.08
C ILE A 126 12.15 -11.39 -36.54
N ASP A 127 12.37 -11.85 -37.77
CA ASP A 127 11.68 -13.00 -38.35
C ASP A 127 12.18 -14.33 -37.75
N GLN A 128 11.23 -15.06 -37.19
CA GLN A 128 11.04 -16.53 -37.18
C GLN A 128 12.20 -17.46 -36.78
N CYS A 129 11.94 -18.24 -35.71
CA CYS A 129 12.46 -19.60 -35.61
C CYS A 129 11.49 -20.53 -34.84
N TYR A 130 10.67 -21.24 -35.63
CA TYR A 130 10.09 -22.58 -35.44
C TYR A 130 9.10 -22.93 -34.31
N ARG A 131 7.87 -23.30 -34.75
CA ARG A 131 7.13 -24.58 -34.54
C ARG A 131 5.64 -24.27 -34.64
N GLN A 132 4.76 -24.96 -35.37
CA GLN A 132 4.61 -26.34 -35.84
C GLN A 132 3.59 -26.23 -37.01
N GLU A 133 3.52 -27.12 -38.01
CA GLU A 133 2.51 -28.18 -38.03
C GLU A 133 2.68 -29.05 -39.29
N LEU A 134 2.63 -30.35 -39.06
CA LEU A 134 2.45 -31.39 -40.07
C LEU A 134 1.01 -31.33 -40.57
N GLU A 135 0.77 -31.34 -41.89
CA GLU A 135 -0.32 -32.14 -42.45
C GLU A 135 -0.10 -32.41 -43.95
N ASN A 136 -0.38 -33.67 -44.31
CA ASN A 136 -0.10 -34.31 -45.59
C ASN A 136 -0.95 -33.76 -46.75
N GLN A 137 -0.39 -33.77 -47.96
CA GLN A 137 -1.00 -34.39 -49.14
C GLN A 137 0.06 -34.74 -50.18
#